data_AF-A0A2Z4M8Y5-F1
#
_entry.id   AF-A0A2Z4M8Y5-F1
#
_cell.length_a   1.000
_cell.length_b   1.000
_cell.length_c   1.000
_cell.angle_alpha   90.00
_cell.angle_beta   90.00
_cell.angle_gamma   90.00
#
_symmetry.space_group_name_H-M   'P 1'
#
loop_
_entity.id
_entity.type
_entity.pdbx_description
1 polymer ?
#
loop_
_entity_poly.entity_id
_entity_poly.type
_entity_poly.pdbx_seq_one_letter_code
_entity_poly.pdbx_strand_id
1 'polypeptide(L)'
;MWIFSPEMDNAIKYNYSFEILEGYTFERKITFKSYIGFLFSLRLKYPRSHPLNLIAKILLNSLYGRFGMNEISIRYEILSKEEFKETSENLILDFIEFEDHVLVGLKFEENEDSSNISIGIAAAITAYSRIFMSKFKNNPNINLYYTDTDSIYTDLKLDESFIDQKLLGKLKLEYFCEEAVFLAPKIYCLKTEKGLIKKVKGLKDTSSLTLNSFYWTDVKWSEIK
;
A
#
# COMPACT_ATOMS: atom_id res chain seq x y z
N MET A 1 17.11 1.94 14.81
CA MET A 1 15.93 2.04 13.92
C MET A 1 15.84 3.47 13.43
N TRP A 2 15.70 3.70 12.12
CA TRP A 2 15.50 5.05 11.58
C TRP A 2 14.01 5.38 11.57
N ILE A 3 13.63 6.52 12.16
CA ILE A 3 12.22 6.95 12.30
C ILE A 3 12.09 8.41 11.83
N PHE A 4 11.03 8.72 11.09
CA PHE A 4 10.72 10.09 10.71
C PHE A 4 10.22 10.87 11.93
N SER A 5 10.82 12.03 12.23
CA SER A 5 10.56 12.75 13.49
C SER A 5 9.08 13.06 13.79
N PRO A 6 8.23 13.45 12.82
CA PRO A 6 6.79 13.56 13.07
C PRO A 6 6.08 12.27 13.53
N GLU A 7 6.59 11.08 13.18
CA GLU A 7 6.03 9.82 13.71
C GLU A 7 6.44 9.60 15.16
N MET A 8 7.68 9.96 15.50
CA MET A 8 8.16 9.98 16.88
C MET A 8 7.32 10.94 17.73
N ASP A 9 7.11 12.18 17.26
CA ASP A 9 6.25 13.18 17.92
C ASP A 9 4.82 12.67 18.10
N ASN A 10 4.31 11.92 17.12
CA ASN A 10 3.00 11.30 17.22
C ASN A 10 2.96 10.17 18.24
N ALA A 11 3.99 9.33 18.30
CA ALA A 11 4.09 8.22 19.24
C ALA A 11 4.25 8.69 20.69
N ILE A 12 5.00 9.77 20.95
CA ILE A 12 5.15 10.35 22.29
C ILE A 12 3.80 10.69 22.94
N LYS A 13 2.81 11.11 22.14
CA LYS A 13 1.43 11.37 22.63
C LYS A 13 0.74 10.14 23.21
N TYR A 14 1.23 8.95 22.87
CA TYR A 14 0.75 7.66 23.34
C TYR A 14 1.74 6.99 24.30
N ASN A 15 2.52 7.79 25.04
CA ASN A 15 3.45 7.37 26.10
C ASN A 15 4.65 6.52 25.64
N TYR A 16 5.02 6.59 24.35
CA TYR A 16 6.28 6.03 23.88
C TYR A 16 7.45 6.93 24.29
N SER A 17 8.58 6.32 24.63
CA SER A 17 9.84 7.02 24.93
C SER A 17 10.90 6.66 23.90
N PHE A 18 11.80 7.61 23.62
CA PHE A 18 12.83 7.47 22.61
C PHE A 18 14.17 7.98 23.15
N GLU A 19 15.24 7.25 22.83
CA GLU A 19 16.62 7.72 22.95
C GLU A 19 17.13 8.01 21.54
N ILE A 20 17.57 9.23 21.28
CA ILE A 20 18.06 9.65 19.97
C ILE A 20 19.56 9.43 19.94
N LEU A 21 20.01 8.47 19.13
CA LEU A 21 21.43 8.14 18.95
C LEU A 21 22.06 9.01 17.84
N GLU A 22 21.35 9.16 16.73
CA GLU A 22 21.78 9.91 15.54
C GLU A 22 20.57 10.32 14.69
N GLY A 23 20.78 11.21 13.71
CA GLY A 23 19.69 11.68 12.85
C GLY A 23 20.15 12.50 11.64
N TYR A 24 19.27 12.57 10.64
CA TYR A 24 19.41 13.43 9.47
C TYR A 24 18.35 14.53 9.50
N THR A 25 18.72 15.73 9.06
CA THR A 25 17.82 16.88 8.95
C THR A 25 17.55 17.23 7.49
N PHE A 26 16.31 17.63 7.20
CA PHE A 26 15.87 18.00 5.84
C PHE A 26 15.10 19.31 5.87
N GLU A 27 15.27 20.12 4.83
CA GLU A 27 14.46 21.33 4.62
C GLU A 27 13.04 20.97 4.16
N ARG A 28 12.04 21.69 4.68
CA ARG A 28 10.62 21.49 4.33
C ARG A 28 10.23 22.45 3.21
N LYS A 29 9.58 21.93 2.16
CA LYS A 29 9.06 22.74 1.04
C LYS A 29 7.73 22.21 0.52
N ILE A 30 6.88 23.10 0.04
CA ILE A 30 5.64 22.74 -0.68
C ILE A 30 5.97 22.48 -2.15
N THR A 31 6.47 21.28 -2.45
CA THR A 31 7.00 20.96 -3.79
C THR A 31 5.93 20.48 -4.77
N PHE A 32 4.88 19.81 -4.30
CA PHE A 32 3.93 19.09 -5.18
C PHE A 32 2.57 19.75 -5.34
N LYS A 33 2.33 20.95 -4.79
CA LYS A 33 0.99 21.58 -4.76
C LYS A 33 0.38 21.71 -6.16
N SER A 34 1.13 22.22 -7.14
CA SER A 34 0.65 22.40 -8.50
C SER A 34 0.39 21.06 -9.21
N TYR A 35 1.28 20.09 -9.04
CA TYR A 35 1.16 18.75 -9.61
C TYR A 35 -0.09 18.02 -9.09
N ILE A 36 -0.25 17.98 -7.76
CA ILE A 36 -1.40 17.35 -7.11
C ILE A 36 -2.69 18.08 -7.49
N GLY A 37 -2.68 19.43 -7.46
CA GLY A 37 -3.83 20.25 -7.81
C GLY A 37 -4.31 20.01 -9.25
N PHE A 38 -3.38 19.93 -10.21
CA PHE A 38 -3.69 19.66 -11.61
C PHE A 38 -4.33 18.27 -11.78
N LEU A 39 -3.67 17.21 -11.31
CA LEU A 39 -4.20 15.85 -11.48
C LEU A 39 -5.52 15.63 -10.73
N PHE A 40 -5.66 16.23 -9.55
CA PHE A 40 -6.91 16.17 -8.81
C PHE A 40 -8.05 16.90 -9.53
N SER A 41 -7.77 18.02 -10.18
CA SER A 41 -8.78 18.72 -11.01
C SER A 41 -9.30 17.85 -12.15
N LEU A 42 -8.44 17.03 -12.77
CA LEU A 42 -8.86 16.06 -13.79
C LEU A 42 -9.78 14.99 -13.19
N ARG A 43 -9.50 14.52 -11.96
CA ARG A 43 -10.37 13.55 -11.27
C ARG A 43 -11.75 14.09 -10.93
N LEU A 44 -11.88 15.41 -10.73
CA LEU A 44 -13.16 16.07 -10.50
C LEU A 44 -13.91 16.33 -11.81
N LYS A 45 -13.19 16.66 -12.89
CA LYS A 45 -13.75 16.99 -14.20
C LYS A 45 -14.32 15.76 -14.93
N TYR A 46 -13.63 14.62 -14.87
CA TYR A 46 -14.01 13.43 -15.63
C TYR A 46 -14.66 12.35 -14.74
N PRO A 47 -15.69 11.62 -15.23
CA PRO A 47 -16.30 10.54 -14.45
C PRO A 47 -15.34 9.37 -14.25
N ARG A 48 -15.62 8.50 -13.27
CA ARG A 48 -14.76 7.35 -12.92
C ARG A 48 -14.54 6.36 -14.06
N SER A 49 -15.49 6.24 -14.99
CA SER A 49 -15.39 5.39 -16.18
C SER A 49 -14.46 5.95 -17.26
N HIS A 50 -14.07 7.22 -17.16
CA HIS A 50 -13.27 7.88 -18.18
C HIS A 50 -11.76 7.58 -18.00
N PRO A 51 -11.01 7.25 -19.06
CA PRO A 51 -9.59 6.92 -18.98
C PRO A 51 -8.73 8.00 -18.29
N LEU A 52 -9.00 9.28 -18.57
CA LEU A 52 -8.27 10.39 -17.92
C LEU A 52 -8.44 10.41 -16.38
N ASN A 53 -9.58 9.98 -15.84
CA ASN A 53 -9.75 9.88 -14.39
C ASN A 53 -8.83 8.80 -13.81
N LEU A 54 -8.76 7.65 -14.50
CA LEU A 54 -7.89 6.53 -14.13
C LEU A 54 -6.41 6.91 -14.21
N ILE A 55 -5.99 7.55 -15.31
CA ILE A 55 -4.60 8.01 -15.50
C ILE A 55 -4.22 8.99 -14.39
N ALA A 56 -5.07 9.99 -14.11
CA ALA A 56 -4.82 10.95 -13.04
C ALA A 56 -4.71 10.27 -11.66
N LYS A 57 -5.55 9.27 -11.37
CA LYS A 57 -5.47 8.46 -10.14
C LYS A 57 -4.15 7.70 -10.05
N ILE A 58 -3.74 7.04 -11.13
CA ILE A 58 -2.48 6.26 -11.16
C ILE A 58 -1.30 7.20 -10.92
N LEU A 59 -1.21 8.32 -11.64
CA LEU A 59 -0.12 9.29 -11.48
C LEU A 59 -0.04 9.87 -10.07
N LEU A 60 -1.18 10.22 -9.45
CA LEU A 60 -1.23 10.67 -8.06
C LEU A 60 -0.69 9.61 -7.09
N ASN A 61 -1.11 8.35 -7.27
CA ASN A 61 -0.71 7.26 -6.39
C ASN A 61 0.73 6.80 -6.62
N SER A 62 1.23 6.91 -7.85
CA SER A 62 2.59 6.48 -8.21
C SER A 62 3.66 7.51 -7.87
N LEU A 63 3.31 8.78 -7.64
CA LEU A 63 4.28 9.84 -7.37
C LEU A 63 5.21 9.51 -6.19
N TYR A 64 4.67 9.12 -5.04
CA TYR A 64 5.51 8.77 -3.88
C TYR A 64 6.32 7.48 -4.13
N GLY A 65 5.73 6.54 -4.88
CA GLY A 65 6.39 5.29 -5.27
C GLY A 65 7.63 5.56 -6.12
N ARG A 66 7.57 6.55 -7.03
CA ARG A 66 8.72 6.99 -7.83
C ARG A 66 9.89 7.44 -6.94
N PHE A 67 9.62 8.18 -5.88
CA PHE A 67 10.65 8.63 -4.94
C PHE A 67 11.23 7.51 -4.05
N GLY A 68 10.54 6.38 -3.93
CA GLY A 68 10.98 5.22 -3.16
C GLY A 68 11.36 4.01 -4.02
N MET A 69 11.63 4.22 -5.31
CA MET A 69 12.09 3.14 -6.19
C MET A 69 13.47 2.65 -5.73
N ASN A 70 13.70 1.35 -5.85
CA ASN A 70 15.03 0.80 -5.68
C ASN A 70 15.88 1.19 -6.90
N GLU A 71 17.10 1.68 -6.66
CA GLU A 71 18.05 2.03 -7.71
C GLU A 71 18.70 0.80 -8.35
N ILE A 72 18.62 -0.35 -7.69
CA ILE A 72 19.07 -1.61 -8.26
C ILE A 72 18.11 -2.02 -9.38
N SER A 73 18.51 -1.74 -10.61
CA SER A 73 17.86 -2.25 -11.81
C SER A 73 18.26 -3.71 -12.04
N ILE A 74 17.27 -4.58 -12.13
CA ILE A 74 17.44 -5.98 -12.47
C ILE A 74 17.06 -6.16 -13.93
N ARG A 75 17.96 -6.74 -14.71
CA ARG A 75 17.66 -7.17 -16.07
C ARG A 75 17.47 -8.68 -16.08
N TYR A 76 16.33 -9.12 -16.61
CA TYR A 76 16.08 -10.53 -16.81
C TYR A 76 16.48 -10.94 -18.22
N GLU A 77 17.35 -11.95 -18.31
CA GLU A 77 17.83 -12.53 -19.57
C GLU A 77 17.56 -14.03 -19.56
N ILE A 78 17.28 -14.60 -20.74
CA ILE A 78 17.18 -16.04 -20.93
C ILE A 78 18.47 -16.48 -21.60
N LEU A 79 19.27 -17.27 -20.88
CA LEU A 79 20.57 -17.76 -21.32
C LEU A 79 20.51 -19.27 -21.55
N SER A 80 21.31 -19.80 -22.47
CA SER A 80 21.61 -21.24 -22.50
C SER A 80 22.38 -21.66 -21.24
N LYS A 81 22.42 -22.96 -20.96
CA LYS A 81 23.19 -23.49 -19.82
C LYS A 81 24.69 -23.22 -19.95
N GLU A 82 25.20 -23.13 -21.17
CA GLU A 82 26.59 -22.75 -21.46
C GLU A 82 26.82 -21.28 -21.11
N GLU A 83 26.00 -20.37 -21.61
CA GLU A 83 26.10 -18.92 -21.33
C GLU A 83 25.92 -18.60 -19.82
N PHE A 84 25.04 -19.34 -19.14
CA PHE A 84 24.86 -19.18 -17.70
C PHE A 84 26.12 -19.52 -16.90
N LYS A 85 26.86 -20.58 -17.29
CA LYS A 85 28.14 -20.94 -16.65
C LYS A 85 29.24 -19.91 -16.86
N GLU A 86 29.16 -19.15 -17.95
CA GLU A 86 30.10 -18.07 -18.27
C GLU A 86 29.73 -16.74 -17.57
N THR A 87 28.54 -16.66 -16.96
CA THR A 87 28.06 -15.46 -16.28
C THR A 87 28.73 -15.28 -14.92
N SER A 88 29.19 -14.07 -14.62
CA SER A 88 29.82 -13.75 -13.32
C SER A 88 28.82 -13.88 -12.17
N GLU A 89 29.10 -14.75 -11.20
CA GLU A 89 28.24 -15.00 -10.03
C GLU A 89 27.87 -13.72 -9.26
N ASN A 90 28.77 -12.74 -9.20
CA ASN A 90 28.53 -11.47 -8.51
C ASN A 90 27.45 -10.59 -9.16
N LEU A 91 27.08 -10.88 -10.42
CA LEU A 91 26.01 -10.18 -11.13
C LEU A 91 24.67 -10.88 -10.97
N ILE A 92 24.65 -12.16 -10.58
CA ILE A 92 23.43 -12.96 -10.50
C ILE A 92 22.72 -12.68 -9.18
N LEU A 93 21.46 -12.22 -9.26
CA LEU A 93 20.60 -11.97 -8.10
C LEU A 93 19.65 -13.14 -7.83
N ASP A 94 19.09 -13.70 -8.89
CA ASP A 94 18.23 -14.87 -8.88
C ASP A 94 18.30 -15.61 -10.23
N PHE A 95 17.89 -16.88 -10.26
CA PHE A 95 17.73 -17.63 -11.50
C PHE A 95 16.67 -18.73 -11.38
N ILE A 96 16.11 -19.11 -12.52
CA ILE A 96 15.17 -20.23 -12.67
C ILE A 96 15.67 -21.09 -13.82
N GLU A 97 15.99 -22.35 -13.53
CA GLU A 97 16.40 -23.31 -14.55
C GLU A 97 15.20 -23.90 -15.32
N PHE A 98 15.37 -23.99 -16.63
CA PHE A 98 14.56 -24.77 -17.55
C PHE A 98 15.40 -25.93 -18.13
N GLU A 99 14.82 -26.67 -19.07
CA GLU A 99 15.47 -27.84 -19.66
C GLU A 99 16.79 -27.49 -20.36
N ASP A 100 16.77 -26.53 -21.30
CA ASP A 100 17.96 -26.10 -22.06
C ASP A 100 18.43 -24.67 -21.74
N HIS A 101 17.65 -23.93 -20.94
CA HIS A 101 17.87 -22.51 -20.68
C HIS A 101 17.76 -22.18 -19.20
N VAL A 102 18.23 -20.99 -18.82
CA VAL A 102 18.13 -20.41 -17.50
C VAL A 102 17.61 -18.99 -17.65
N LEU A 103 16.51 -18.66 -16.97
CA LEU A 103 16.12 -17.26 -16.78
C LEU A 103 16.93 -16.72 -15.61
N VAL A 104 17.77 -15.72 -15.85
CA VAL A 104 18.65 -15.13 -14.85
C VAL A 104 18.32 -13.66 -14.63
N GLY A 105 18.24 -13.23 -13.38
CA GLY A 105 18.16 -11.82 -13.00
C GLY A 105 19.55 -11.28 -12.73
N LEU A 106 20.00 -10.36 -13.58
CA LEU A 106 21.32 -9.74 -13.50
C LEU A 106 21.24 -8.33 -12.91
N LYS A 107 22.12 -8.02 -11.96
CA LYS A 107 22.34 -6.65 -11.48
C LYS A 107 22.91 -5.83 -12.64
N PHE A 108 22.20 -4.77 -13.04
CA PHE A 108 22.65 -3.83 -14.05
C PHE A 108 22.65 -2.42 -13.46
N GLU A 109 23.81 -1.75 -13.50
CA GLU A 109 23.92 -0.34 -13.14
C GLU A 109 23.59 0.50 -14.38
N GLU A 110 22.40 1.11 -14.41
CA GLU A 110 22.13 2.20 -15.36
C GLU A 110 23.06 3.38 -15.00
N ASN A 111 23.74 3.96 -16.00
CA ASN A 111 24.60 5.12 -15.81
C ASN A 111 23.89 6.21 -14.96
N GLU A 112 24.53 6.58 -13.84
CA GLU A 112 23.97 7.18 -12.62
C GLU A 112 23.33 8.58 -12.71
N ASP A 113 23.19 9.21 -13.88
CA ASP A 113 22.97 10.67 -13.91
C ASP A 113 21.52 11.18 -13.72
N SER A 114 20.51 10.34 -13.46
CA SER A 114 19.12 10.87 -13.36
C SER A 114 18.09 10.07 -12.54
N SER A 115 18.48 9.40 -11.45
CA SER A 115 17.46 8.84 -10.56
C SER A 115 16.71 9.99 -9.86
N ASN A 116 15.49 10.28 -10.33
CA ASN A 116 14.56 11.22 -9.66
C ASN A 116 13.96 10.57 -8.41
N ILE A 117 14.83 10.09 -7.51
CA ILE A 117 14.51 9.31 -6.31
C ILE A 117 14.84 10.15 -5.08
N SER A 118 14.05 9.99 -4.03
CA SER A 118 14.29 10.66 -2.74
C SER A 118 13.60 9.87 -1.64
N ILE A 119 14.38 9.00 -1.00
CA ILE A 119 13.90 8.16 0.10
C ILE A 119 13.29 9.02 1.22
N GLY A 120 13.86 10.19 1.50
CA GLY A 120 13.32 11.14 2.47
C GLY A 120 11.91 11.63 2.13
N ILE A 121 11.62 11.94 0.86
CA ILE A 121 10.28 12.33 0.40
C ILE A 121 9.30 11.15 0.53
N ALA A 122 9.69 9.96 0.06
CA ALA A 122 8.83 8.78 0.15
C ALA A 122 8.52 8.39 1.61
N ALA A 123 9.54 8.43 2.48
CA ALA A 123 9.39 8.21 3.91
C ALA A 123 8.45 9.24 4.54
N ALA A 124 8.64 10.54 4.27
CA ALA A 124 7.79 11.60 4.80
C ALA A 124 6.32 11.46 4.36
N ILE A 125 6.06 11.17 3.07
CA ILE A 125 4.69 10.99 2.57
C ILE A 125 4.00 9.81 3.27
N THR A 126 4.67 8.64 3.34
CA THR A 126 4.07 7.45 3.97
C THR A 126 3.88 7.64 5.48
N ALA A 127 4.82 8.32 6.14
CA ALA A 127 4.75 8.67 7.55
C ALA A 127 3.56 9.60 7.85
N TYR A 128 3.39 10.68 7.09
CA TYR A 128 2.23 11.57 7.28
C TYR A 128 0.90 10.87 7.05
N SER A 129 0.83 9.92 6.11
CA SER A 129 -0.35 9.06 5.94
C SER A 129 -0.62 8.20 7.18
N ARG A 130 0.41 7.56 7.76
CA ARG A 130 0.27 6.78 9.01
C ARG A 130 -0.13 7.65 10.20
N ILE A 131 0.46 8.85 10.33
CA ILE A 131 0.10 9.82 11.38
C ILE A 131 -1.37 10.22 11.25
N PHE A 132 -1.85 10.50 10.04
CA PHE A 132 -3.26 10.79 9.80
C PHE A 132 -4.15 9.63 10.26
N MET A 133 -3.81 8.40 9.88
CA MET A 133 -4.56 7.20 10.27
C MET A 133 -4.48 6.91 11.77
N SER A 134 -3.40 7.30 12.45
CA SER A 134 -3.22 7.10 13.89
C SER A 134 -4.29 7.81 14.73
N LYS A 135 -4.86 8.91 14.20
CA LYS A 135 -5.97 9.64 14.83
C LYS A 135 -7.19 8.77 15.07
N PHE A 136 -7.39 7.75 14.24
CA PHE A 136 -8.50 6.81 14.34
C PHE A 136 -8.09 5.53 15.05
N LYS A 137 -6.87 5.02 14.77
CA LYS A 137 -6.35 3.81 15.42
C LYS A 137 -6.23 3.93 16.94
N ASN A 138 -5.92 5.13 17.42
CA ASN A 138 -5.78 5.40 18.85
C ASN A 138 -6.95 6.21 19.40
N ASN A 139 -8.08 6.29 18.69
CA ASN A 139 -9.27 6.99 19.20
C ASN A 139 -10.01 6.07 20.19
N PRO A 140 -10.05 6.39 21.49
CA PRO A 140 -10.71 5.53 22.48
C PRO A 140 -12.23 5.53 22.34
N ASN A 141 -12.80 6.47 21.58
CA ASN A 141 -14.25 6.58 21.42
C ASN A 141 -14.80 5.63 20.36
N ILE A 142 -13.96 5.03 19.51
CA ILE A 142 -14.43 4.17 18.42
C ILE A 142 -13.91 2.75 18.61
N ASN A 143 -14.73 1.75 18.28
CA ASN A 143 -14.23 0.40 18.14
C ASN A 143 -13.70 0.23 16.72
N LEU A 144 -12.39 0.18 16.56
CA LEU A 144 -11.75 -0.06 15.28
C LEU A 144 -11.69 -1.56 14.99
N TYR A 145 -12.52 -2.03 14.06
CA TYR A 145 -12.56 -3.44 13.67
C TYR A 145 -11.48 -3.80 12.67
N TYR A 146 -11.21 -2.92 11.70
CA TYR A 146 -10.23 -3.18 10.65
C TYR A 146 -9.70 -1.90 10.02
N THR A 147 -8.48 -1.96 9.51
CA THR A 147 -7.85 -0.91 8.72
C THR A 147 -6.83 -1.51 7.76
N ASP A 148 -6.84 -1.06 6.51
CA ASP A 148 -5.80 -1.35 5.52
C ASP A 148 -5.40 -0.05 4.84
N THR A 149 -4.14 0.33 5.03
CA THR A 149 -3.49 1.53 4.47
C THR A 149 -4.21 2.84 4.81
N ASP A 150 -5.31 3.16 4.12
CA ASP A 150 -6.10 4.39 4.17
C ASP A 150 -7.60 4.15 4.39
N SER A 151 -7.97 2.96 4.88
CA SER A 151 -9.36 2.57 5.19
C SER A 151 -9.59 2.31 6.68
N ILE A 152 -10.83 2.47 7.14
CA ILE A 152 -11.27 2.33 8.53
C ILE A 152 -12.64 1.67 8.54
N TYR A 153 -12.78 0.63 9.34
CA TYR A 153 -14.05 -0.04 9.63
C TYR A 153 -14.31 0.05 11.12
N THR A 154 -15.39 0.71 11.50
CA THR A 154 -15.69 1.05 12.88
C THR A 154 -17.21 1.11 13.10
N ASP A 155 -17.63 1.03 14.35
CA ASP A 155 -19.03 1.07 14.78
C ASP A 155 -19.62 2.48 14.82
N LEU A 156 -18.79 3.51 14.97
CA LEU A 156 -19.25 4.88 15.09
C LEU A 156 -19.10 5.68 13.81
N LYS A 157 -20.07 6.57 13.58
CA LYS A 157 -19.95 7.63 12.58
C LYS A 157 -18.79 8.55 13.00
N LEU A 158 -17.79 8.64 12.13
CA LEU A 158 -16.68 9.59 12.33
C LEU A 158 -17.20 11.03 12.20
N ASP A 159 -16.49 11.96 12.85
CA ASP A 159 -16.78 13.39 12.76
C ASP A 159 -16.81 13.85 11.29
N GLU A 160 -17.83 14.64 10.93
CA GLU A 160 -18.07 15.09 9.56
C GLU A 160 -16.91 15.93 9.01
N SER A 161 -16.11 16.56 9.88
CA SER A 161 -14.88 17.24 9.49
C SER A 161 -13.86 16.30 8.86
N PHE A 162 -13.90 14.99 9.08
CA PHE A 162 -13.03 14.02 8.41
C PHE A 162 -13.64 13.42 7.15
N ILE A 163 -14.95 13.56 6.93
CA ILE A 163 -15.68 12.84 5.88
C ILE A 163 -16.06 13.79 4.74
N ASP A 164 -15.66 13.48 3.52
CA ASP A 164 -16.15 14.15 2.32
C ASP A 164 -15.97 13.23 1.09
N GLN A 165 -16.93 13.24 0.16
CA GLN A 165 -16.88 12.38 -1.02
C GLN A 165 -15.90 12.86 -2.09
N LYS A 166 -15.55 14.15 -2.10
CA LYS A 166 -14.88 14.84 -3.19
C LYS A 166 -13.67 15.64 -2.74
N LEU A 167 -13.52 16.01 -1.46
CA LEU A 167 -12.38 16.79 -0.99
C LEU A 167 -11.13 15.91 -0.78
N LEU A 168 -9.99 16.42 -1.23
CA LEU A 168 -8.70 15.73 -1.09
C LEU A 168 -8.30 15.63 0.39
N GLY A 169 -7.85 14.46 0.81
CA GLY A 169 -7.39 14.20 2.17
C GLY A 169 -8.52 13.96 3.19
N LYS A 170 -9.78 13.96 2.76
CA LYS A 170 -10.92 13.50 3.57
C LYS A 170 -11.22 12.02 3.30
N LEU A 171 -11.78 11.36 4.28
CA LEU A 171 -12.27 9.99 4.18
C LEU A 171 -13.57 9.97 3.39
N LYS A 172 -13.71 9.01 2.50
CA LYS A 172 -14.96 8.77 1.81
C LYS A 172 -15.74 7.68 2.55
N LEU A 173 -16.99 7.96 2.89
CA LEU A 173 -17.91 6.91 3.31
C LEU A 173 -18.23 6.01 2.10
N GLU A 174 -17.73 4.78 2.13
CA GLU A 174 -17.92 3.83 1.02
C GLU A 174 -19.16 2.95 1.23
N TYR A 175 -19.32 2.37 2.42
CA TYR A 175 -20.34 1.38 2.73
C TYR A 175 -20.83 1.50 4.17
N PHE A 176 -22.11 1.18 4.38
CA PHE A 176 -22.61 0.68 5.66
C PHE A 176 -22.59 -0.84 5.61
N CYS A 177 -22.07 -1.46 6.66
CA CYS A 177 -21.98 -2.91 6.78
C CYS A 177 -22.95 -3.36 7.87
N GLU A 178 -23.89 -4.23 7.51
CA GLU A 178 -24.74 -4.92 8.49
C GLU A 178 -23.92 -5.91 9.32
N GLU A 179 -22.96 -6.55 8.66
CA GLU A 179 -22.14 -7.61 9.21
C GLU A 179 -20.79 -7.61 8.50
N ALA A 180 -19.71 -7.85 9.24
CA ALA A 180 -18.37 -7.90 8.69
C ALA A 180 -17.51 -8.92 9.44
N VAL A 181 -16.76 -9.72 8.69
CA VAL A 181 -15.83 -10.71 9.23
C VAL A 181 -14.43 -10.39 8.70
N PHE A 182 -13.51 -10.09 9.60
CA PHE A 182 -12.12 -9.79 9.29
C PHE A 182 -11.24 -10.90 9.86
N LEU A 183 -10.67 -11.74 9.00
CA LEU A 183 -9.86 -12.89 9.42
C LEU A 183 -8.37 -12.57 9.48
N ALA A 184 -7.88 -11.78 8.53
CA ALA A 184 -6.47 -11.43 8.41
C ALA A 184 -6.31 -10.20 7.51
N PRO A 185 -5.10 -9.60 7.42
CA PRO A 185 -4.84 -8.53 6.47
C PRO A 185 -5.23 -8.91 5.04
N LYS A 186 -6.16 -8.15 4.46
CA LYS A 186 -6.73 -8.34 3.11
C LYS A 186 -7.48 -9.66 2.94
N ILE A 187 -8.00 -10.21 4.04
CA ILE A 187 -8.90 -11.38 4.07
C ILE A 187 -10.12 -11.03 4.92
N TYR A 188 -11.21 -10.63 4.26
CA TYR A 188 -12.45 -10.22 4.92
C TYR A 188 -13.68 -10.35 4.01
N CYS A 189 -14.85 -10.42 4.65
CA CYS A 189 -16.16 -10.37 3.99
C CYS A 189 -17.03 -9.32 4.65
N LEU A 190 -17.70 -8.50 3.84
CA LEU A 190 -18.62 -7.45 4.29
C LEU A 190 -19.99 -7.72 3.69
N LYS A 191 -21.02 -7.73 4.54
CA LYS A 191 -22.41 -7.71 4.13
C LYS A 191 -22.91 -6.28 4.14
N THR A 192 -23.22 -5.77 2.96
CA THR A 192 -23.70 -4.40 2.75
C THR A 192 -25.08 -4.44 2.10
N GLU A 193 -25.76 -3.30 2.08
CA GLU A 193 -27.04 -3.15 1.36
C GLU A 193 -26.95 -3.50 -0.14
N LYS A 194 -25.74 -3.41 -0.73
CA LYS A 194 -25.48 -3.72 -2.15
C LYS A 194 -25.07 -5.19 -2.38
N GLY A 195 -25.05 -6.00 -1.32
CA GLY A 195 -24.61 -7.39 -1.35
C GLY A 195 -23.28 -7.62 -0.63
N LEU A 196 -22.68 -8.79 -0.90
CA LEU A 196 -21.45 -9.26 -0.28
C LEU A 196 -20.20 -8.72 -0.99
N ILE A 197 -19.33 -8.07 -0.24
CA ILE A 197 -17.98 -7.70 -0.69
C ILE A 197 -17.00 -8.70 -0.10
N LYS A 198 -16.28 -9.41 -0.98
CA LYS A 198 -15.36 -10.48 -0.60
C LYS A 198 -13.93 -10.07 -0.98
N LYS A 199 -13.03 -10.06 -0.01
CA LYS A 199 -11.61 -9.77 -0.23
C LYS A 199 -10.78 -10.91 0.30
N VAL A 200 -10.04 -11.57 -0.59
CA VAL A 200 -9.06 -12.61 -0.23
C VAL A 200 -7.81 -12.36 -1.06
N LYS A 201 -6.75 -11.84 -0.44
CA LYS A 201 -5.47 -11.63 -1.14
C LYS A 201 -4.92 -12.98 -1.62
N GLY A 202 -4.59 -13.05 -2.92
CA GLY A 202 -4.05 -14.26 -3.54
C GLY A 202 -5.10 -15.11 -4.28
N LEU A 203 -6.40 -14.88 -4.04
CA LEU A 203 -7.48 -15.57 -4.73
C LEU A 203 -8.19 -14.64 -5.71
N LYS A 204 -8.19 -14.99 -7.01
CA LYS A 204 -8.82 -14.17 -8.06
C LYS A 204 -10.33 -14.35 -8.10
N ASP A 205 -10.79 -15.59 -8.06
CA ASP A 205 -12.22 -15.90 -8.09
C ASP A 205 -12.73 -16.19 -6.68
N THR A 206 -13.58 -15.30 -6.19
CA THR A 206 -14.25 -15.43 -4.89
C THR A 206 -15.74 -15.72 -5.03
N SER A 207 -16.22 -16.08 -6.22
CA SER A 207 -17.65 -16.25 -6.53
C SER A 207 -18.31 -17.29 -5.63
N SER A 208 -17.65 -18.43 -5.42
CA SER A 208 -18.09 -19.56 -4.58
C SER A 208 -18.10 -19.25 -3.08
N LEU A 209 -17.35 -18.25 -2.63
CA LEU A 209 -17.29 -17.91 -1.20
C LEU A 209 -18.59 -17.22 -0.77
N THR A 210 -19.08 -17.63 0.39
CA THR A 210 -20.23 -17.03 1.09
C THR A 210 -19.75 -16.37 2.37
N LEU A 211 -20.63 -15.67 3.08
CA LEU A 211 -20.30 -15.12 4.39
C LEU A 211 -19.86 -16.23 5.38
N ASN A 212 -20.50 -17.39 5.32
CA ASN A 212 -20.15 -18.57 6.11
C ASN A 212 -18.75 -19.10 5.84
N SER A 213 -18.20 -18.89 4.63
CA SER A 213 -16.83 -19.27 4.31
C SER A 213 -15.79 -18.48 5.13
N PHE A 214 -16.19 -17.37 5.76
CA PHE A 214 -15.32 -16.56 6.62
C PHE A 214 -15.57 -16.82 8.10
N TYR A 215 -16.62 -17.55 8.46
CA TYR A 215 -16.81 -18.01 9.83
C TYR A 215 -15.95 -19.26 10.05
N TRP A 216 -15.25 -19.31 11.17
CA TRP A 216 -14.69 -20.56 11.68
C TRP A 216 -15.85 -21.47 12.07
N THR A 217 -16.34 -22.26 11.12
CA THR A 217 -17.10 -23.46 11.46
C THR A 217 -16.10 -24.58 11.74
N ASP A 218 -16.39 -25.43 12.72
CA ASP A 218 -15.53 -26.56 13.11
C ASP A 218 -15.20 -27.45 11.90
N VAL A 219 -14.10 -27.15 11.21
CA VAL A 219 -13.55 -28.03 10.19
C VAL A 219 -12.98 -29.23 10.95
N LYS A 220 -13.74 -30.33 10.99
CA LYS A 220 -13.20 -31.62 11.38
C LYS A 220 -12.09 -31.96 10.37
N TRP A 221 -10.84 -31.91 10.82
CA TRP A 221 -9.62 -32.20 10.08
C TRP A 221 -9.54 -33.64 9.49
N SER A 222 -10.61 -34.43 9.57
CA SER A 222 -10.68 -35.81 9.08
C SER A 222 -11.02 -35.96 7.60
N GLU A 223 -11.36 -34.88 6.87
CA GLU A 223 -11.85 -34.98 5.48
C GLU A 223 -10.96 -34.33 4.42
N ILE A 224 -9.79 -33.81 4.78
CA ILE A 224 -8.80 -33.38 3.79
C ILE A 224 -7.84 -34.57 3.58
N LYS A 225 -8.14 -35.40 2.59
CA LYS A 225 -7.21 -36.38 2.01
C LYS A 225 -6.36 -35.73 0.92
#